data_AF-A0AAU6LSF1-F1
#
_entry.id   AF-A0AAU6LSF1-F1
#
_cell.length_a   1.000
_cell.length_b   1.000
_cell.length_c   1.000
_cell.angle_alpha   90.00
_cell.angle_beta   90.00
_cell.angle_gamma   90.00
#
_symmetry.space_group_name_H-M   'P 1'
#
loop_
_entity.id
_entity.type
_entity.pdbx_description
1 polymer ?
#
loop_
_entity_poly.entity_id
_entity_poly.type
_entity_poly.pdbx_seq_one_letter_code
_entity_poly.pdbx_strand_id
1 'polypeptide(L)'
;MSEIAAATVHEAYSFACMRCGHGWEQAYEIEHHVDASNNAFVVYKADGERVPSPLSTPTCANCGGHVVRIMRSGRVSTVQQLMRNRLPVDSNPVGTPAGSPADATADARERKAEAVAATAAPGGEHHWHLADLLHPFHRK
;
A
#
# COMPACT_ATOMS: atom_id res chain seq x y z
N MET A 1 7.73 -11.90 39.39
CA MET A 1 7.14 -12.61 38.25
C MET A 1 8.00 -12.26 37.05
N SER A 2 8.87 -13.17 36.62
CA SER A 2 9.76 -12.90 35.48
C SER A 2 9.11 -13.49 34.24
N GLU A 3 8.60 -12.63 33.39
CA GLU A 3 8.12 -12.97 32.04
C GLU A 3 9.33 -13.04 31.12
N ILE A 4 9.43 -14.08 30.30
CA ILE A 4 10.55 -14.29 29.39
C ILE A 4 10.05 -14.02 27.97
N ALA A 5 10.49 -12.91 27.38
CA ALA A 5 10.25 -12.62 25.97
C ALA A 5 11.06 -13.60 25.12
N ALA A 6 10.38 -14.55 24.48
CA ALA A 6 11.01 -15.61 23.71
C ALA A 6 11.48 -15.10 22.34
N ALA A 7 10.70 -14.22 21.69
CA ALA A 7 11.05 -13.57 20.42
C ALA A 7 10.11 -12.40 20.10
N THR A 8 10.66 -11.32 19.52
CA THR A 8 9.89 -10.20 18.96
C THR A 8 9.95 -10.23 17.43
N VAL A 9 8.79 -10.20 16.79
CA VAL A 9 8.65 -10.14 15.33
C VAL A 9 8.11 -8.78 14.94
N HIS A 10 8.67 -8.17 13.89
CA HIS A 10 8.18 -6.91 13.35
C HIS A 10 7.37 -7.21 12.08
N GLU A 11 6.10 -6.84 12.07
CA GLU A 11 5.20 -7.11 10.95
C GLU A 11 4.32 -5.90 10.69
N ALA A 12 4.00 -5.63 9.43
CA ALA A 12 3.15 -4.52 9.05
C ALA A 12 1.97 -5.02 8.23
N TYR A 13 0.79 -4.44 8.51
CA TYR A 13 -0.45 -4.82 7.86
C TYR A 13 -1.13 -3.60 7.25
N SER A 14 -1.87 -3.84 6.16
CA SER A 14 -2.79 -2.87 5.58
C SER A 14 -4.22 -3.29 5.92
N PHE A 15 -5.05 -2.32 6.27
CA PHE A 15 -6.43 -2.51 6.68
C PHE A 15 -7.36 -1.74 5.76
N ALA A 16 -8.57 -2.27 5.54
CA ALA A 16 -9.64 -1.58 4.85
C ALA A 16 -10.98 -1.81 5.57
N CYS A 17 -11.62 -0.74 6.02
CA CYS A 17 -12.94 -0.81 6.62
C CYS A 17 -14.00 -1.08 5.55
N MET A 18 -14.75 -2.18 5.69
CA MET A 18 -15.82 -2.51 4.73
C MET A 18 -17.11 -1.70 4.96
N ARG A 19 -17.16 -0.87 6.03
CA ARG A 19 -18.28 0.03 6.32
C ARG A 19 -18.10 1.42 5.71
N CYS A 20 -16.95 2.06 5.91
CA CYS A 20 -16.71 3.43 5.46
C CYS A 20 -15.62 3.57 4.39
N GLY A 21 -14.98 2.47 3.98
CA GLY A 21 -13.92 2.48 2.96
C GLY A 21 -12.56 3.02 3.43
N HIS A 22 -12.45 3.52 4.66
CA HIS A 22 -11.18 4.02 5.19
C HIS A 22 -10.13 2.90 5.23
N GLY A 23 -8.96 3.19 4.64
CA GLY A 23 -7.81 2.30 4.65
C GLY A 23 -6.62 2.94 5.36
N TRP A 24 -5.91 2.14 6.14
CA TRP A 24 -4.71 2.55 6.88
C TRP A 24 -3.67 1.42 6.88
N GLU A 25 -2.42 1.75 7.19
CA GLU A 25 -1.35 0.77 7.42
C GLU A 25 -0.77 1.01 8.79
N GLN A 26 -0.34 -0.07 9.44
CA GLN A 26 0.29 0.02 10.76
C GLN A 26 1.34 -1.07 10.92
N ALA A 27 2.48 -0.69 11.51
CA ALA A 27 3.55 -1.60 11.90
C ALA A 27 3.33 -2.04 13.35
N TYR A 28 3.66 -3.30 13.62
CA TYR A 28 3.49 -3.92 14.92
C TYR A 28 4.76 -4.65 15.35
N GLU A 29 5.02 -4.58 16.65
CA GLU A 29 5.92 -5.47 17.35
C GLU A 29 5.09 -6.58 17.99
N ILE A 30 5.37 -7.83 17.62
CA ILE A 30 4.65 -9.02 18.07
C ILE A 30 5.59 -9.81 18.97
N GLU A 31 5.36 -9.70 20.27
CA GLU A 31 6.16 -10.37 21.29
C GLU A 31 5.53 -11.70 21.68
N HIS A 32 6.31 -12.77 21.57
CA HIS A 32 5.91 -14.10 22.02
C HIS A 32 6.44 -14.33 23.43
N HIS A 33 5.53 -14.64 24.35
CA HIS A 33 5.83 -14.83 25.76
C HIS A 33 5.35 -16.19 26.23
N VAL A 34 5.97 -16.68 27.29
CA VAL A 34 5.54 -17.88 28.01
C VAL A 34 5.43 -17.52 29.49
N ASP A 35 4.27 -17.79 30.08
CA ASP A 35 4.02 -17.52 31.50
C ASP A 35 4.71 -18.57 32.41
N ALA A 36 4.68 -18.35 33.72
CA ALA A 36 5.27 -19.26 34.70
C ALA A 36 4.56 -20.63 34.78
N SER A 37 3.35 -20.73 34.22
CA SER A 37 2.59 -21.98 34.11
C SER A 37 2.83 -22.68 32.75
N ASN A 38 3.79 -22.18 31.96
CA ASN A 38 4.13 -22.67 30.63
C ASN A 38 3.02 -22.48 29.58
N ASN A 39 2.14 -21.49 29.75
CA ASN A 39 1.19 -21.08 28.72
C ASN A 39 1.80 -20.01 27.82
N ALA A 40 1.72 -20.22 26.51
CA ALA A 40 2.17 -19.24 25.53
C ALA A 40 1.11 -18.15 25.31
N PHE A 41 1.54 -16.91 25.18
CA PHE A 41 0.69 -15.80 24.78
C PHE A 41 1.46 -14.79 23.93
N VAL A 42 0.70 -13.93 23.23
CA VAL A 42 1.25 -12.96 22.29
C VAL A 42 0.84 -11.56 22.73
N VAL A 43 1.80 -10.65 22.78
CA VAL A 43 1.58 -9.23 23.03
C VAL A 43 1.84 -8.46 21.75
N TYR A 44 0.86 -7.66 21.34
CA TYR A 44 0.96 -6.77 20.21
C TYR A 44 1.25 -5.36 20.71
N LYS A 45 2.23 -4.70 20.09
CA LYS A 45 2.49 -3.28 20.28
C LYS A 45 2.48 -2.55 18.95
N ALA A 46 1.97 -1.33 18.96
CA ALA A 46 2.07 -0.39 17.84
C ALA A 46 2.67 0.90 18.38
N ASP A 47 3.70 1.43 17.70
CA ASP A 47 4.42 2.63 18.14
C ASP A 47 4.92 2.54 19.60
N GLY A 48 5.32 1.33 20.03
CA GLY A 48 5.75 1.02 21.39
C GLY A 48 4.63 0.84 22.42
N GLU A 49 3.37 1.13 22.07
CA GLU A 49 2.22 1.02 22.97
C GLU A 49 1.48 -0.32 22.79
N ARG A 50 1.04 -0.93 23.90
CA ARG A 50 0.31 -2.21 23.87
C ARG A 50 -1.10 -2.02 23.32
N VAL A 51 -1.43 -2.79 22.29
CA VAL A 51 -2.72 -2.73 21.59
C VAL A 51 -3.43 -4.09 21.59
N PRO A 52 -4.76 -4.13 21.37
CA PRO A 52 -5.46 -5.37 21.08
C PRO A 52 -4.87 -6.06 19.85
N SER A 53 -5.08 -7.38 19.72
CA SER A 53 -4.61 -8.08 18.52
C SER A 53 -5.29 -7.51 17.26
N PRO A 54 -4.49 -7.03 16.28
CA PRO A 54 -5.03 -6.49 15.04
C PRO A 54 -5.71 -7.56 14.18
N LEU A 55 -5.44 -8.84 14.46
CA LEU A 55 -5.98 -9.98 13.70
C LEU A 55 -7.34 -10.45 14.21
N SER A 56 -7.61 -10.34 15.52
CA SER A 56 -8.88 -10.79 16.11
C SER A 56 -9.91 -9.68 16.24
N THR A 57 -9.47 -8.46 16.49
CA THR A 57 -10.36 -7.34 16.89
C THR A 57 -10.01 -6.03 16.17
N PRO A 58 -9.91 -6.01 14.84
CA PRO A 58 -9.65 -4.77 14.13
C PRO A 58 -10.84 -3.81 14.27
N THR A 59 -10.56 -2.57 14.66
CA THR A 59 -11.58 -1.51 14.79
C THR A 59 -11.16 -0.33 13.93
N CYS A 60 -12.07 0.11 13.05
CA CYS A 60 -11.80 1.27 12.22
C CYS A 60 -11.80 2.55 13.06
N ALA A 61 -10.66 3.23 13.14
CA ALA A 61 -10.53 4.50 13.89
C ALA A 61 -11.42 5.63 13.35
N ASN A 62 -11.84 5.56 12.07
CA ASN A 62 -12.68 6.58 11.45
C ASN A 62 -14.18 6.45 11.80
N CYS A 63 -14.70 5.22 11.92
CA CYS A 63 -16.15 5.00 12.08
C CYS A 63 -16.55 3.99 13.18
N GLY A 64 -15.59 3.43 13.90
CA GLY A 64 -15.80 2.41 14.93
C GLY A 64 -16.26 1.05 14.41
N GLY A 65 -16.35 0.84 13.09
CA GLY A 65 -16.77 -0.45 12.53
C GLY A 65 -15.74 -1.56 12.73
N HIS A 66 -16.20 -2.77 13.01
CA HIS A 66 -15.35 -3.96 13.24
C HIS A 66 -15.22 -4.88 12.02
N VAL A 67 -15.99 -4.62 10.95
CA VAL A 67 -15.87 -5.37 9.69
C VAL A 67 -14.72 -4.77 8.88
N VAL A 68 -13.53 -5.27 9.12
CA VAL A 68 -12.27 -4.78 8.53
C VAL A 68 -11.59 -5.91 7.78
N ARG A 69 -11.18 -5.65 6.54
CA ARG A 69 -10.34 -6.54 5.75
C ARG A 69 -8.87 -6.26 6.07
N ILE A 70 -8.12 -7.31 6.40
CA ILE A 70 -6.68 -7.26 6.65
C ILE A 70 -5.95 -7.80 5.42
N MET A 71 -4.87 -7.13 5.02
CA MET A 71 -4.05 -7.44 3.85
C MET A 71 -2.57 -7.29 4.23
N ARG A 72 -1.68 -7.78 3.35
CA ARG A 72 -0.24 -7.47 3.44
C ARG A 72 -0.03 -5.96 3.38
N SER A 73 1.03 -5.50 4.05
CA SER A 73 1.53 -4.12 3.94
C SER A 73 1.71 -3.66 2.49
N GLY A 74 1.70 -2.35 2.29
CA GLY A 74 1.92 -1.72 0.98
C GLY A 74 0.66 -1.51 0.14
N ARG A 75 -0.49 -2.07 0.52
CA ARG A 75 -1.73 -1.98 -0.28
C ARG A 75 -2.35 -0.59 -0.24
N VAL A 76 -2.45 0.01 0.93
CA VAL A 76 -3.07 1.33 1.10
C VAL A 76 -2.14 2.41 0.58
N SER A 77 -0.83 2.30 0.86
CA SER A 77 0.18 3.21 0.32
C SER A 77 0.20 3.21 -1.22
N THR A 78 0.13 2.03 -1.85
CA THR A 78 0.04 1.92 -3.32
C THR A 78 -1.20 2.64 -3.86
N VAL A 79 -2.38 2.41 -3.27
CA VAL A 79 -3.63 3.07 -3.72
C VAL A 79 -3.54 4.59 -3.54
N GLN A 80 -3.03 5.06 -2.40
CA GLN A 80 -2.84 6.49 -2.15
C GLN A 80 -1.88 7.13 -3.16
N GLN A 81 -0.79 6.44 -3.53
CA GLN A 81 0.14 6.90 -4.55
C GLN A 81 -0.54 6.99 -5.93
N LEU A 82 -1.31 5.97 -6.32
CA LEU A 82 -2.06 5.99 -7.58
C LEU A 82 -3.09 7.13 -7.61
N MET A 83 -3.78 7.41 -6.49
CA MET A 83 -4.70 8.54 -6.40
C MET A 83 -3.99 9.88 -6.54
N ARG A 84 -2.83 10.05 -5.88
CA ARG A 84 -2.01 11.26 -5.98
C ARG A 84 -1.52 11.50 -7.41
N ASN A 85 -1.08 10.45 -8.08
CA ASN A 85 -0.58 10.52 -9.46
C ASN A 85 -1.70 10.71 -10.50
N ARG A 86 -2.96 10.45 -10.16
CA ARG A 86 -4.12 10.64 -11.04
C ARG A 86 -4.76 12.02 -10.93
N LEU A 87 -4.41 12.82 -9.92
CA LEU A 87 -4.86 14.20 -9.85
C LEU A 87 -4.10 14.98 -10.94
N PRO A 88 -4.80 15.59 -11.93
CA PRO A 88 -4.18 16.56 -12.80
C PRO A 88 -3.61 17.65 -11.91
N VAL A 89 -2.29 17.82 -11.91
CA VAL A 89 -1.70 19.06 -11.41
C VAL A 89 -2.12 20.10 -12.44
N ASP A 90 -3.02 21.01 -12.09
CA ASP A 90 -3.27 22.23 -12.86
C ASP A 90 -2.01 23.10 -12.83
N SER A 91 -0.97 22.64 -13.54
CA SER A 91 0.24 23.40 -13.83
C SER A 91 -0.09 24.26 -15.04
N ASN A 92 -0.61 25.44 -14.78
CA ASN A 92 -0.77 26.46 -15.80
C ASN A 92 0.36 27.49 -15.65
N PRO A 93 1.56 27.29 -16.25
CA PRO A 93 2.46 28.40 -16.48
C PRO A 93 1.99 29.09 -17.77
N VAL A 94 1.12 30.10 -17.61
CA VAL A 94 0.88 31.06 -18.68
C VAL A 94 2.16 31.87 -18.87
N GLY A 95 2.76 31.75 -20.06
CA GLY A 95 3.62 32.79 -20.62
C GLY A 95 5.00 32.32 -21.08
N THR A 96 5.09 31.79 -22.30
CA THR A 96 6.30 31.95 -23.14
C THR A 96 6.23 33.35 -23.79
N PRO A 97 7.35 34.01 -24.09
CA PRO A 97 7.92 33.79 -25.42
C PRO A 97 9.46 33.74 -25.48
N ALA A 98 9.90 32.95 -26.46
CA ALA A 98 11.05 33.13 -27.35
C ALA A 98 12.39 33.65 -26.78
N GLY A 99 13.39 32.77 -26.86
CA GLY A 99 14.80 33.15 -26.84
C GLY A 99 15.71 31.95 -27.09
N SER A 100 16.01 31.66 -28.36
CA SER A 100 17.26 30.94 -28.70
C SER A 100 18.44 31.88 -28.51
N PRO A 101 19.58 31.36 -28.06
CA PRO A 101 20.68 31.23 -29.01
C PRO A 101 21.42 29.88 -28.92
N ALA A 102 22.31 29.74 -29.90
CA ALA A 102 23.00 28.58 -30.40
C ALA A 102 24.00 27.87 -29.47
N ASP A 103 24.38 26.68 -29.96
CA ASP A 103 25.66 25.98 -29.85
C ASP A 103 26.16 25.47 -28.49
N ALA A 104 26.13 24.14 -28.33
CA ALA A 104 27.23 23.40 -27.74
C ALA A 104 27.18 21.92 -28.18
N THR A 105 28.26 21.53 -28.84
CA THR A 105 28.66 20.21 -29.33
C THR A 105 28.72 19.12 -28.25
N ALA A 106 28.29 17.89 -28.55
CA ALA A 106 28.93 16.66 -28.02
C ALA A 106 28.44 15.38 -28.74
N ASP A 107 29.34 14.87 -29.58
CA ASP A 107 29.61 13.47 -29.93
C ASP A 107 28.85 12.38 -29.13
N ALA A 108 28.02 11.58 -29.80
CA ALA A 108 27.49 10.33 -29.26
C ALA A 108 27.58 9.22 -30.31
N ARG A 109 28.67 8.47 -30.17
CA ARG A 109 29.01 7.25 -30.90
C ARG A 109 27.87 6.23 -30.98
N GLU A 110 27.84 5.59 -32.14
CA GLU A 110 27.11 4.39 -32.55
C GLU A 110 26.80 3.40 -31.42
N ARG A 111 25.52 3.04 -31.30
CA ARG A 111 25.12 1.71 -30.80
C ARG A 111 24.22 1.05 -31.82
N LYS A 112 24.83 0.08 -32.49
CA LYS A 112 24.28 -0.85 -33.46
C LYS A 112 23.14 -1.66 -32.86
N ALA A 113 22.12 -1.87 -33.69
CA ALA A 113 20.96 -2.70 -33.46
C ALA A 113 21.32 -4.15 -33.16
N GLU A 114 20.59 -4.76 -32.23
CA GLU A 114 20.33 -6.20 -32.24
C GLU A 114 18.83 -6.40 -32.01
N ALA A 115 18.14 -6.72 -33.10
CA ALA A 115 16.74 -7.11 -33.10
C ALA A 115 16.64 -8.60 -32.75
N VAL A 116 15.87 -8.95 -31.71
CA VAL A 116 15.47 -10.34 -31.48
C VAL A 116 13.98 -10.41 -31.18
N ALA A 117 13.27 -10.90 -32.20
CA ALA A 117 12.04 -11.69 -32.18
C ALA A 117 10.86 -11.23 -31.29
N ALA A 118 9.94 -10.53 -31.95
CA ALA A 118 8.56 -10.41 -31.54
C ALA A 118 7.88 -11.79 -31.47
N THR A 119 7.35 -12.14 -30.31
CA THR A 119 6.24 -13.09 -30.18
C THR A 119 4.99 -12.27 -29.84
N ALA A 120 4.09 -12.16 -30.81
CA ALA A 120 2.82 -11.48 -30.65
C ALA A 120 1.89 -12.34 -29.78
N ALA A 121 1.60 -11.85 -28.57
CA ALA A 121 0.46 -12.33 -27.78
C ALA A 121 -0.74 -11.39 -28.06
N PRO A 122 -1.95 -11.92 -28.34
CA PRO A 122 -3.08 -11.09 -28.70
C PRO A 122 -3.52 -10.23 -27.51
N GLY A 123 -3.62 -8.93 -27.78
CA GLY A 123 -4.11 -7.92 -26.85
C GLY A 123 -5.56 -8.19 -26.47
N GLY A 124 -5.77 -8.52 -25.20
CA GLY A 124 -6.99 -8.20 -24.49
C GLY A 124 -6.65 -7.12 -23.48
N GLU A 125 -6.94 -5.86 -23.80
CA GLU A 125 -6.98 -4.84 -22.76
C GLU A 125 -8.10 -5.21 -21.79
N HIS A 126 -7.75 -5.86 -20.69
CA HIS A 126 -8.67 -6.06 -19.59
C HIS A 126 -8.86 -4.71 -18.90
N HIS A 127 -9.72 -3.88 -19.49
CA HIS A 127 -10.18 -2.63 -18.91
C HIS A 127 -10.97 -2.96 -17.64
N TRP A 128 -10.29 -2.89 -16.51
CA TRP A 128 -10.93 -3.00 -15.20
C TRP A 128 -11.82 -1.78 -15.00
N HIS A 129 -13.10 -1.90 -15.31
CA HIS A 129 -14.08 -0.86 -15.03
C HIS A 129 -14.29 -0.77 -13.52
N LEU A 130 -14.04 0.41 -12.96
CA LEU A 130 -14.17 0.68 -11.52
C LEU A 130 -15.59 0.37 -10.99
N ALA A 131 -16.60 0.47 -11.87
CA ALA A 131 -17.98 0.11 -11.59
C ALA A 131 -18.13 -1.37 -11.20
N ASP A 132 -17.31 -2.27 -11.78
CA ASP A 132 -17.39 -3.70 -11.52
C ASP A 132 -17.01 -4.09 -10.09
N LEU A 133 -16.24 -3.25 -9.39
CA LEU A 133 -15.84 -3.45 -7.99
C LEU A 133 -16.89 -2.96 -6.96
N LEU A 134 -17.90 -2.19 -7.40
CA LEU A 134 -18.91 -1.59 -6.52
C LEU A 134 -20.22 -2.41 -6.46
N HIS A 135 -20.41 -3.37 -7.36
CA HIS A 135 -21.61 -4.25 -7.36
C HIS A 135 -21.86 -5.04 -6.07
N PRO A 136 -20.86 -5.47 -5.27
CA PRO A 136 -21.13 -6.17 -4.02
C PRO A 136 -21.87 -5.33 -2.98
N PHE A 137 -21.83 -3.99 -3.09
CA PHE A 137 -22.40 -3.05 -2.12
C PHE A 137 -23.80 -2.56 -2.51
N HIS A 138 -24.35 -3.01 -3.64
CA HIS A 138 -25.71 -2.72 -4.07
C HIS A 138 -26.60 -3.97 -3.99
N ARG A 139 -26.93 -4.40 -2.77
CA ARG A 139 -28.09 -5.26 -2.52
C ARG A 139 -29.13 -4.44 -1.75
N LYS A 140 -30.29 -4.22 -2.38
CA LYS A 140 -31.50 -3.71 -1.74
C LYS A 140 -32.08 -4.78 -0.80
#